data_AF-F9YR31-F1
#
_entry.id   AF-F9YR31-F1
#
_cell.length_a   1.000
_cell.length_b   1.000
_cell.length_c   1.000
_cell.angle_alpha   90.00
_cell.angle_beta   90.00
_cell.angle_gamma   90.00
#
_symmetry.space_group_name_H-M   'P 1'
#
loop_
_entity.id
_entity.type
_entity.pdbx_description
1 polymer ?
#
loop_
_entity_poly.entity_id
_entity_poly.type
_entity_poly.pdbx_seq_one_letter_code
_entity_poly.pdbx_strand_id
1 'polypeptide(L)' 'MQRLKSALEEAGIQPIVKDRSESGILAGFAGEIFMQAEVFVFEDQYAIAYEILKAIEENY' A
#
# COMPACT_ATOMS: atom_id res chain seq x y z
N MET A 1 -1.37 -1.95 -6.54
CA MET A 1 -0.42 -1.13 -5.75
C MET A 1 -0.05 0.20 -6.40
N GLN A 2 0.45 0.22 -7.64
CA GLN A 2 0.97 1.44 -8.26
C GLN A 2 -0.05 2.59 -8.34
N ARG A 3 -1.32 2.29 -8.64
CA ARG A 3 -2.42 3.28 -8.71
C ARG A 3 -2.74 3.94 -7.35
N LEU A 4 -2.76 3.16 -6.27
CA LEU A 4 -3.03 3.67 -4.92
C LEU A 4 -1.89 4.57 -4.44
N LYS A 5 -0.63 4.14 -4.64
CA LYS A 5 0.55 4.92 -4.28
C LYS A 5 0.53 6.29 -4.97
N SER A 6 0.30 6.33 -6.28
CA SER A 6 0.24 7.57 -7.04
C SER A 6 -0.89 8.49 -6.56
N ALA A 7 -2.09 7.96 -6.34
CA ALA A 7 -3.22 8.77 -5.86
C ALA A 7 -2.99 9.38 -4.47
N LEU A 8 -2.31 8.65 -3.57
CA LEU A 8 -1.91 9.17 -2.26
C LEU A 8 -0.84 10.27 -2.41
N GLU A 9 0.17 10.06 -3.25
CA GLU A 9 1.22 11.05 -3.50
C GLU A 9 0.67 12.35 -4.13
N GLU A 10 -0.30 12.25 -5.05
CA GLU A 10 -1.00 13.40 -5.64
C GLU A 10 -1.82 14.20 -4.62
N ALA A 11 -2.32 13.53 -3.58
CA ALA A 11 -3.01 14.16 -2.45
C ALA A 11 -2.05 14.74 -1.39
N GLY A 12 -0.73 14.70 -1.63
CA GLY A 12 0.29 15.16 -0.68
C GLY A 12 0.56 14.21 0.49
N ILE A 13 0.01 12.99 0.43
CA ILE A 13 0.23 11.94 1.42
C ILE A 13 1.53 11.21 1.07
N GLN A 14 2.36 10.92 2.06
CA GLN A 14 3.60 10.15 1.86
C GLN A 14 3.39 8.71 2.34
N PRO A 15 2.89 7.80 1.48
CA PRO A 15 2.66 6.41 1.86
C PRO A 15 3.97 5.65 2.03
N ILE A 16 4.07 4.89 3.11
CA ILE A 16 5.15 3.93 3.33
C ILE A 16 4.67 2.57 2.81
N VAL A 17 5.26 2.10 1.71
CA VAL A 17 4.97 0.77 1.17
C VAL A 17 5.97 -0.23 1.76
N LYS A 18 5.47 -1.22 2.49
CA LYS A 18 6.27 -2.36 2.94
C LYS A 18 6.01 -3.55 2.03
N ASP A 19 7.02 -3.90 1.24
CA ASP A 19 7.03 -5.14 0.47
C ASP A 19 7.88 -6.17 1.22
N ARG A 20 7.23 -7.23 1.73
CA ARG A 20 7.91 -8.33 2.44
C ARG A 20 8.31 -9.47 1.51
N SER A 21 8.04 -9.34 0.22
CA SER A 21 8.27 -10.40 -0.75
C SER A 21 9.78 -10.63 -0.92
N GLU A 22 10.59 -9.58 -1.05
CA GLU A 22 12.04 -9.71 -1.25
C GLU A 22 12.76 -10.32 -0.04
N SER A 23 12.45 -9.86 1.17
CA SER A 23 13.03 -10.42 2.40
C SER A 23 12.55 -11.85 2.66
N GLY A 24 11.28 -12.12 2.34
CA GLY A 24 10.67 -13.43 2.41
C GLY A 24 11.29 -14.49 1.51
N ILE A 25 11.59 -14.08 0.27
CA ILE A 25 12.30 -14.91 -0.71
C ILE A 25 13.72 -15.21 -0.21
N LEU A 26 14.44 -14.20 0.30
CA LEU A 26 15.79 -14.37 0.84
C LEU A 26 15.84 -15.33 2.06
N ALA A 27 14.80 -15.32 2.89
CA ALA A 27 14.70 -16.17 4.07
C ALA A 27 14.18 -17.60 3.77
N GLY A 28 13.92 -17.95 2.49
CA GLY A 28 13.47 -19.27 2.08
C GLY A 28 11.96 -19.52 2.24
N PHE A 29 11.16 -18.48 2.56
CA PHE A 29 9.71 -18.54 2.71
C PHE A 29 8.95 -18.18 1.41
N ALA A 30 9.60 -18.35 0.25
CA ALA A 30 9.09 -17.94 -1.06
C ALA A 30 7.73 -18.55 -1.44
N GLY A 31 7.32 -19.67 -0.82
CA GLY A 31 6.05 -20.36 -1.12
C GLY A 31 4.84 -19.91 -0.30
N GLU A 32 5.03 -19.25 0.84
CA GLU A 32 3.93 -18.86 1.76
C GLU A 32 3.71 -17.34 1.85
N ILE A 33 4.67 -16.54 1.38
CA ILE A 33 4.55 -15.09 1.38
C ILE A 33 3.78 -14.69 0.13
N PHE A 34 2.47 -14.86 0.20
CA PHE A 34 1.56 -14.14 -0.69
C PHE A 34 1.94 -12.67 -0.62
N MET A 35 2.04 -12.03 -1.79
CA MET A 35 2.43 -10.65 -2.05
C MET A 35 1.59 -9.63 -1.25
N GLN A 36 1.74 -9.61 0.07
CA GLN A 36 1.09 -8.70 0.99
C GLN A 36 1.95 -7.45 1.04
N ALA A 37 1.89 -6.68 -0.03
CA ALA A 37 2.35 -5.31 0.03
C ALA A 37 1.39 -4.55 0.95
N GLU A 38 1.93 -4.00 2.04
CA GLU A 38 1.19 -3.23 3.02
C GLU A 38 1.46 -1.73 2.77
N VAL A 39 0.41 -0.90 2.74
CA VAL A 39 0.56 0.57 2.68
C VAL A 39 0.24 1.16 4.05
N PHE A 40 1.17 1.95 4.58
CA PHE A 40 0.99 2.70 5.81
C PHE A 40 0.97 4.20 5.50
N VAL A 41 0.10 4.92 6.21
CA VAL A 41 0.02 6.39 6.19
C VAL A 41 0.09 6.91 7.62
N PHE A 42 0.40 8.19 7.80
CA PHE A 42 0.33 8.82 9.11
C PHE A 42 -1.12 8.95 9.58
N GLU A 43 -1.33 8.97 10.89
CA GLU A 43 -2.67 8.97 11.50
C GLU A 43 -3.50 10.19 11.10
N ASP A 44 -2.86 11.37 11.02
CA ASP A 44 -3.45 12.62 10.57
C ASP A 44 -3.90 12.60 9.09
N GLN A 45 -3.35 11.68 8.30
CA GLN A 45 -3.64 11.49 6.88
C GLN A 45 -4.61 10.32 6.63
N TYR A 46 -4.97 9.57 7.66
CA TYR A 46 -5.76 8.34 7.52
C TYR A 46 -7.12 8.57 6.87
N ALA A 47 -7.86 9.59 7.32
CA ALA A 47 -9.20 9.87 6.80
C ALA A 47 -9.19 10.18 5.29
N ILE A 48 -8.24 10.99 4.84
CA ILE A 48 -8.10 11.36 3.42
C ILE A 48 -7.62 10.15 2.61
N ALA A 49 -6.66 9.39 3.12
CA ALA A 49 -6.16 8.18 2.48
C ALA A 49 -7.27 7.13 2.30
N TYR A 50 -8.16 6.99 3.27
CA TYR A 50 -9.28 6.05 3.24
C TYR A 50 -10.30 6.44 2.17
N GLU A 51 -10.65 7.72 2.04
CA GLU A 51 -11.55 8.19 0.98
C GLU A 51 -10.96 7.96 -0.42
N ILE A 52 -9.65 8.18 -0.59
CA ILE A 52 -8.95 7.89 -1.85
C ILE A 52 -8.99 6.39 -2.17
N LEU A 53 -8.74 5.54 -1.18
CA LEU A 53 -8.82 4.09 -1.34
C LEU A 53 -10.22 3.66 -1.81
N LYS A 54 -11.25 4.17 -1.13
CA LYS A 54 -12.65 3.86 -1.44
C LYS A 54 -13.04 4.31 -2.85
N ALA A 55 -12.62 5.51 -3.26
CA ALA A 55 -12.87 6.02 -4.61
C ALA A 55 -12.18 5.20 -5.72
N ILE A 56 -11.07 4.53 -5.40
CA ILE A 56 -10.38 3.60 -6.32
C ILE A 56 -11.10 2.25 -6.39
N GLU A 57 -11.63 1.75 -5.27
CA GLU A 57 -12.38 0.47 -5.21
C GLU A 57 -13.78 0.58 -5.85
N GLU A 58 -14.50 1.69 -5.68
CA GLU A 58 -15.84 1.89 -6.27
C GLU A 58 -15.83 2.10 -7.79
N ASN A 59 -14.65 2.36 -8.39
CA ASN A 59 -14.46 2.52 -9.84
C ASN A 59 -14.02 1.21 -10.55
N TYR A 60 -14.38 0.06 -9.99
CA TYR A 60 -14.04 -1.27 -10.54
C TYR A 60 -15.28 -2.12 -10.81
#